data_AF-A0A0N1N617-F1
#
_entry.id   AF-A0A0N1N617-F1
#
_cell.length_a   1.000
_cell.length_b   1.000
_cell.length_c   1.000
_cell.angle_alpha   90.00
_cell.angle_beta   90.00
_cell.angle_gamma   90.00
#
_symmetry.space_group_name_H-M   'P 1'
#
loop_
_entity.id
_entity.type
_entity.pdbx_description
1 polymer ?
#
loop_
_entity_poly.entity_id
_entity_poly.type
_entity_poly.pdbx_seq_one_letter_code
_entity_poly.pdbx_strand_id
1 'polypeptide(L)'
;MTEALPYRSTPVFDQDTLPAALRTRHNTKAGVWGVIRVLEGELKLTYLAPPSELLLTPATPGLIEPQQPHFVTPMGKVAMRVDFYDQPPPPSAFSAPQS
;
A
#
# COMPACT_ATOMS: atom_id res chain seq x y z
N MET A 1 -24.87 5.83 1.69
CA MET A 1 -23.92 4.81 2.21
C MET A 1 -22.59 5.52 2.35
N THR A 2 -22.01 5.55 3.55
CA THR A 2 -20.75 6.26 3.81
C THR A 2 -19.58 5.44 3.24
N GLU A 3 -18.69 6.08 2.48
CA GLU A 3 -17.46 5.42 2.02
C GLU A 3 -16.59 5.01 3.23
N ALA A 4 -15.98 3.82 3.17
CA ALA A 4 -15.10 3.36 4.24
C ALA A 4 -13.85 4.25 4.32
N LEU A 5 -13.54 4.71 5.53
CA LEU A 5 -12.36 5.52 5.84
C LEU A 5 -11.28 4.66 6.52
N PRO A 6 -9.99 4.97 6.34
CA PRO A 6 -8.95 4.25 7.06
C PRO A 6 -9.06 4.51 8.56
N TYR A 7 -8.99 3.47 9.38
CA TYR A 7 -8.98 3.62 10.84
C TYR A 7 -7.59 4.03 11.37
N ARG A 8 -6.54 3.81 10.57
CA ARG A 8 -5.16 4.16 10.90
C ARG A 8 -4.33 4.39 9.65
N SER A 9 -3.40 5.34 9.72
CA SER A 9 -2.32 5.50 8.74
C SER A 9 -0.96 5.43 9.42
N THR A 10 0.06 4.98 8.69
CA THR A 10 1.45 5.12 9.13
C THR A 10 1.92 6.58 9.00
N PRO A 11 3.02 6.95 9.66
CA PRO A 11 3.82 8.08 9.21
C PRO A 11 4.23 7.92 7.74
N VAL A 12 4.67 9.03 7.13
CA VAL A 12 5.32 8.97 5.81
C VAL A 12 6.71 8.38 5.99
N PHE A 13 7.02 7.37 5.17
CA PHE A 13 8.34 6.78 5.06
C PHE A 13 9.00 7.23 3.76
N ASP A 14 10.30 7.45 3.84
CA ASP A 14 11.18 7.61 2.68
C ASP A 14 12.06 6.37 2.47
N GLN A 15 13.01 6.42 1.52
CA GLN A 15 13.90 5.29 1.23
C GLN A 15 14.77 4.86 2.41
N ASP A 16 15.03 5.76 3.36
CA ASP A 16 15.94 5.54 4.49
C ASP A 16 15.18 5.14 5.77
N THR A 17 13.94 5.62 5.91
CA THR A 17 13.06 5.40 7.07
C THR A 17 12.06 4.26 6.88
N LEU A 18 11.90 3.76 5.64
CA LEU A 18 11.02 2.60 5.36
C LEU A 18 11.48 1.37 6.15
N PRO A 19 10.67 0.86 7.10
CA PRO A 19 11.09 -0.24 7.97
C PRO A 19 11.43 -1.50 7.17
N ALA A 20 12.54 -2.16 7.55
CA ALA A 20 13.00 -3.39 6.90
C ALA A 20 11.91 -4.49 6.85
N ALA A 21 11.04 -4.56 7.87
CA ALA A 21 9.93 -5.51 7.90
C ALA A 21 8.99 -5.39 6.68
N LEU A 22 8.71 -4.16 6.21
CA LEU A 22 7.85 -3.93 5.04
C LEU A 22 8.56 -4.30 3.72
N ARG A 23 9.90 -4.36 3.73
CA ARG A 23 10.74 -4.73 2.59
C ARG A 23 10.97 -6.24 2.46
N THR A 24 10.45 -7.01 3.42
CA THR A 24 10.49 -8.47 3.44
C THR A 24 9.08 -9.04 3.43
N ARG A 25 8.94 -10.34 3.14
CA ARG A 25 7.65 -11.04 3.14
C ARG A 25 6.89 -10.79 4.44
N HIS A 26 5.70 -10.21 4.32
CA HIS A 26 4.75 -10.05 5.41
C HIS A 26 3.32 -10.05 4.86
N ASN A 27 2.33 -9.92 5.75
CA ASN A 27 0.93 -9.74 5.38
C ASN A 27 0.18 -8.96 6.47
N THR A 28 -1.01 -8.46 6.11
CA THR A 28 -1.96 -7.92 7.08
C THR A 28 -2.70 -9.04 7.81
N LYS A 29 -3.34 -8.71 8.93
CA LYS A 29 -4.21 -9.64 9.66
C LYS A 29 -5.49 -9.92 8.87
N ALA A 30 -6.21 -11.00 9.24
CA ALA A 30 -7.55 -11.24 8.76
C ALA A 30 -8.46 -10.01 9.02
N GLY A 31 -9.29 -9.66 8.04
CA GLY A 31 -10.16 -8.48 8.09
C GLY A 31 -9.44 -7.13 8.01
N VAL A 32 -8.14 -7.09 7.67
CA VAL A 32 -7.40 -5.84 7.52
C VAL A 32 -6.89 -5.68 6.08
N TRP A 33 -7.34 -4.62 5.42
CA TRP A 33 -6.84 -4.18 4.13
C TRP A 33 -5.75 -3.12 4.32
N GLY A 34 -4.77 -3.11 3.43
CA GLY A 34 -3.77 -2.05 3.34
C GLY A 34 -3.89 -1.32 2.01
N VAL A 35 -3.86 0.00 2.01
CA VAL A 35 -3.69 0.81 0.80
C VAL A 35 -2.36 1.54 0.90
N ILE A 36 -1.43 1.15 0.03
CA ILE A 36 -0.11 1.77 -0.09
C ILE A 36 -0.24 2.99 -1.00
N ARG A 37 0.06 4.17 -0.46
CA ARG A 37 0.07 5.43 -1.21
C ARG A 37 1.49 5.91 -1.36
N VAL A 38 1.90 6.09 -2.61
CA VAL A 38 3.11 6.85 -2.94
C VAL A 38 2.71 8.32 -3.04
N LEU A 39 3.50 9.19 -2.43
CA LEU A 39 3.34 10.65 -2.45
C LEU A 39 4.36 11.28 -3.42
N GLU A 40 5.55 10.68 -3.50
CA GLU A 40 6.62 11.05 -4.43
C GLU A 40 7.41 9.80 -4.83
N GLY A 41 7.91 9.76 -6.06
CA GLY A 41 8.76 8.68 -6.56
C GLY A 41 7.99 7.42 -6.93
N GLU A 42 8.65 6.28 -6.79
CA GLU A 42 8.13 4.98 -7.23
C GLU A 42 8.44 3.88 -6.21
N LEU A 43 7.48 2.97 -6.03
CA LEU A 43 7.60 1.82 -5.15
C LEU A 43 7.11 0.57 -5.87
N LYS A 44 7.94 -0.46 -5.94
CA LYS A 44 7.50 -1.76 -6.46
C LYS A 44 6.83 -2.55 -5.34
N LEU A 45 5.59 -2.97 -5.57
CA LEU A 45 4.85 -3.90 -4.73
C LEU A 45 4.91 -5.29 -5.37
N THR A 46 5.37 -6.29 -4.62
CA THR A 46 5.43 -7.69 -5.08
C THR A 46 4.47 -8.53 -4.25
N TYR A 47 3.51 -9.18 -4.91
CA TYR A 47 2.63 -10.19 -4.34
C TYR A 47 3.26 -11.57 -4.50
N LEU A 48 3.06 -12.45 -3.52
CA LEU A 48 3.66 -13.78 -3.50
C LEU A 48 2.67 -14.91 -3.83
N ALA A 49 1.36 -14.65 -3.72
CA ALA A 49 0.33 -15.65 -3.95
C ALA A 49 -1.00 -15.00 -4.40
N PRO A 50 -1.36 -15.09 -5.70
CA PRO A 50 -0.48 -15.51 -6.81
C PRO A 50 0.70 -14.53 -6.99
N PRO A 51 1.85 -14.98 -7.53
CA PRO A 51 2.98 -14.09 -7.79
C PRO A 51 2.66 -13.05 -8.86
N SER A 52 2.83 -11.77 -8.53
CA SER A 52 2.71 -10.65 -9.46
C SER A 52 3.42 -9.42 -8.90
N GLU A 53 3.68 -8.44 -9.76
CA GLU A 53 4.30 -7.18 -9.36
C GLU A 53 3.47 -6.00 -9.88
N LEU A 54 3.45 -4.91 -9.11
CA LEU A 54 2.81 -3.66 -9.47
C LEU A 54 3.75 -2.50 -9.14
N LEU A 55 3.95 -1.60 -10.10
CA LEU A 55 4.66 -0.34 -9.88
C LEU A 55 3.68 0.70 -9.34
N LEU A 56 3.94 1.18 -8.12
CA LEU A 56 3.13 2.21 -7.48
C LEU A 56 3.76 3.58 -7.71
N THR A 57 2.90 4.55 -8.02
CA THR A 57 3.23 5.96 -8.25
C THR A 57 2.22 6.83 -7.50
N PRO A 58 2.39 8.16 -7.43
CA PRO A 58 1.35 9.04 -6.85
C PRO A 58 -0.03 8.91 -7.50
N ALA A 59 -0.09 8.49 -8.76
CA ALA A 59 -1.35 8.22 -9.47
C ALA A 59 -1.87 6.79 -9.29
N THR A 60 -1.06 5.86 -8.76
CA THR A 60 -1.40 4.43 -8.72
C THR A 60 -1.11 3.87 -7.32
N PRO A 61 -2.08 3.98 -6.38
CA PRO A 61 -1.98 3.34 -5.08
C PRO A 61 -2.10 1.81 -5.20
N GLY A 62 -1.48 1.09 -4.26
CA GLY A 62 -1.51 -0.38 -4.21
C GLY A 62 -2.50 -0.89 -3.18
N LEU A 63 -3.37 -1.81 -3.55
CA LEU A 63 -4.28 -2.50 -2.64
C LEU A 63 -3.67 -3.82 -2.15
N ILE A 64 -3.72 -4.05 -0.83
CA ILE A 64 -3.37 -5.30 -0.17
C ILE A 64 -4.62 -5.87 0.47
N GLU A 65 -4.97 -7.10 0.08
CA GLU A 65 -6.07 -7.85 0.69
C GLU A 65 -5.67 -8.49 2.04
N PRO A 66 -6.64 -8.80 2.91
CA PRO A 66 -6.37 -9.47 4.18
C PRO A 66 -5.55 -10.74 4.00
N GLN A 67 -4.47 -10.86 4.77
CA GLN A 67 -3.57 -12.02 4.78
C GLN A 67 -2.80 -12.25 3.47
N GLN A 68 -2.94 -11.38 2.47
CA GLN A 68 -2.23 -11.49 1.19
C GLN A 68 -0.73 -11.28 1.40
N PRO A 69 0.13 -12.27 1.10
CA PRO A 69 1.56 -12.16 1.31
C PRO A 69 2.20 -11.27 0.26
N HIS A 70 2.94 -10.25 0.72
CA HIS A 70 3.56 -9.24 -0.14
C HIS A 70 4.81 -8.62 0.53
N PHE A 71 5.51 -7.79 -0.23
CA PHE A 71 6.55 -6.88 0.26
C PHE A 71 6.76 -5.72 -0.72
N VAL A 72 7.44 -4.67 -0.28
CA VAL A 72 7.73 -3.49 -1.13
C VAL A 72 9.22 -3.25 -1.34
N THR A 73 9.58 -2.72 -2.51
CA THR A 73 10.95 -2.33 -2.86
C THR A 73 10.95 -0.88 -3.35
N PRO A 74 11.62 0.05 -2.66
CA PRO A 74 11.88 1.40 -3.19
C PRO A 74 12.64 1.34 -4.51
N MET A 75 12.19 2.08 -5.52
CA MET A 75 12.84 2.16 -6.83
C MET A 75 13.80 3.36 -6.96
N GLY A 76 14.06 4.05 -5.86
CA GLY A 76 14.85 5.28 -5.78
C GLY A 76 14.41 6.10 -4.57
N LYS A 77 14.48 7.43 -4.70
CA LYS A 77 13.81 8.33 -3.74
C LYS A 77 12.31 8.06 -3.78
N VAL A 78 11.71 7.96 -2.61
CA VAL A 78 10.28 7.69 -2.45
C VAL A 78 9.77 8.41 -1.23
N ALA A 79 8.51 8.81 -1.24
CA ALA A 79 7.74 9.14 -0.05
C ALA A 79 6.45 8.32 -0.10
N MET A 80 6.16 7.52 0.92
CA MET A 80 4.98 6.65 0.95
C MET A 80 4.36 6.53 2.33
N ARG A 81 3.08 6.12 2.38
CA ARG A 81 2.43 5.70 3.62
C ARG A 81 1.51 4.51 3.36
N VAL A 82 1.11 3.81 4.42
CA VAL A 82 0.09 2.77 4.35
C VAL A 82 -1.12 3.21 5.17
N ASP A 83 -2.28 3.18 4.53
CA ASP A 83 -3.59 3.39 5.15
C ASP A 83 -4.23 2.02 5.42
N PHE A 84 -4.68 1.77 6.64
CA PHE A 84 -5.29 0.52 7.07
C PHE A 84 -6.80 0.66 7.25
N TYR A 85 -7.54 -0.31 6.73
CA TYR A 85 -8.99 -0.38 6.79
C TYR A 85 -9.42 -1.68 7.47
N ASP A 86 -10.50 -1.64 8.22
CA ASP A 86 -11.16 -2.78 8.88
C ASP A 86 -12.36 -3.30 8.07
N GLN A 87 -12.58 -2.71 6.89
CA GLN A 87 -13.56 -3.09 5.87
C GLN A 87 -12.92 -2.87 4.49
N PRO A 88 -13.49 -3.44 3.39
CA PRO A 88 -12.98 -3.19 2.05
C PRO A 88 -12.94 -1.68 1.74
N PRO A 89 -11.78 -1.13 1.33
CA PRO A 89 -11.70 0.28 0.96
C PRO A 89 -12.56 0.54 -0.30
N PRO A 90 -13.11 1.75 -0.46
CA PRO A 90 -13.85 2.09 -1.67
C PRO A 90 -12.89 2.10 -2.87
N PRO A 91 -13.35 1.82 -4.10
CA PRO A 91 -12.51 1.85 -5.30
C PRO A 91 -11.77 3.18 -5.49
N SER A 92 -12.38 4.30 -5.06
CA SER A 92 -11.80 5.64 -5.05
C SER A 92 -10.51 5.73 -4.20
N ALA A 93 -10.35 4.88 -3.17
CA ALA A 93 -9.19 4.92 -2.30
C ALA A 93 -7.91 4.40 -2.97
N PHE A 94 -8.02 3.55 -3.99
CA PHE A 94 -6.87 2.97 -4.70
C PHE A 94 -6.98 3.13 -6.22
N SER A 95 -7.82 4.06 -6.66
CA SER A 95 -7.86 4.57 -8.04
C SER A 95 -7.22 5.96 -8.07
N ALA A 96 -6.64 6.34 -9.21
CA ALA A 96 -6.25 7.73 -9.44
C ALA A 96 -7.49 8.65 -9.28
N PRO A 97 -7.37 9.86 -8.72
CA PRO A 97 -8.42 10.85 -8.89
C PRO A 97 -8.63 11.06 -10.39
N GLN A 98 -9.84 10.78 -10.89
CA GLN A 98 -10.21 11.17 -12.25
C GLN A 98 -10.23 12.69 -12.27
N SER A 99 -9.40 13.29 -13.15
CA SER A 99 -9.38 14.72 -13.43
C SER A 99 -10.75 15.26 -13.83
#